data_AF-A0A0V0SLL4-F1
#
_entry.id   AF-A0A0V0SLL4-F1
#
_cell.length_a   1.000
_cell.length_b   1.000
_cell.length_c   1.000
_cell.angle_alpha   90.00
_cell.angle_beta   90.00
_cell.angle_gamma   90.00
#
_symmetry.space_group_name_H-M   'P 1'
#
loop_
_entity.id
_entity.type
_entity.pdbx_description
1 polymer ?
#
loop_
_entity_poly.entity_id
_entity_poly.type
_entity_poly.pdbx_seq_one_letter_code
_entity_poly.pdbx_strand_id
1 'polypeptide(L)'
;MSGMSTTRKREVFSLEKKLEVCRLVERDESLRKIAESFGVGLSTVSDMYRSRHQLTDFMLHMDTSSSCSSRKSMKKASNSALNSAIYM
;
A
#
# COMPACT_ATOMS: atom_id res chain seq x y z
N MET A 1 25.05 4.99 25.26
CA MET A 1 24.69 3.76 24.51
C MET A 1 24.31 4.19 23.10
N SER A 2 25.20 3.97 22.12
CA SER A 2 24.94 4.31 20.72
C SER A 2 23.87 3.36 20.17
N GLY A 3 22.63 3.83 20.07
CA GLY A 3 21.55 3.08 19.47
C GLY A 3 21.80 2.96 17.97
N MET A 4 22.21 1.77 17.52
CA MET A 4 22.26 1.47 16.10
C MET A 4 20.86 1.65 15.51
N SER A 5 20.68 2.67 14.68
CA SER A 5 19.47 2.85 13.87
C SER A 5 19.40 1.72 12.85
N THR A 6 18.69 0.64 13.17
CA THR A 6 18.40 -0.41 12.20
C THR A 6 17.32 0.12 11.25
N THR A 7 17.77 0.64 10.10
CA THR A 7 16.85 1.13 9.07
C THR A 7 16.02 -0.05 8.56
N ARG A 8 14.73 -0.10 8.92
CA ARG A 8 13.84 -1.19 8.52
C ARG A 8 13.71 -1.19 7.00
N LYS A 9 14.06 -2.32 6.37
CA LYS A 9 13.86 -2.52 4.93
C LYS A 9 12.38 -2.30 4.59
N ARG A 10 12.12 -1.42 3.63
CA ARG A 10 10.76 -1.17 3.12
C ARG A 10 10.51 -2.10 1.94
N GLU A 11 9.43 -2.86 2.02
CA GLU A 11 8.92 -3.66 0.90
C GLU A 11 7.80 -2.90 0.19
N VAL A 12 7.87 -2.82 -1.13
CA VAL A 12 6.82 -2.22 -1.95
C VAL A 12 5.99 -3.33 -2.59
N PHE A 13 4.69 -3.31 -2.31
CA PHE A 13 3.70 -4.28 -2.83
C PHE A 13 3.11 -3.82 -4.16
N SER A 14 2.70 -4.79 -4.98
CA SER A 14 1.93 -4.54 -6.20
C SER A 14 0.53 -4.02 -5.87
N LEU A 15 -0.09 -3.36 -6.84
CA LEU A 15 -1.46 -2.87 -6.71
C LEU A 15 -2.42 -4.03 -6.51
N GLU A 16 -2.29 -5.10 -7.29
CA GLU A 16 -3.11 -6.31 -7.16
C GLU A 16 -3.09 -6.87 -5.73
N LYS A 17 -1.90 -7.05 -5.13
CA LYS A 17 -1.78 -7.56 -3.76
C LYS A 17 -2.44 -6.64 -2.74
N LYS A 18 -2.34 -5.32 -2.91
CA LYS A 18 -3.02 -4.36 -2.01
C LYS A 18 -4.54 -4.38 -2.16
N LEU A 19 -5.04 -4.57 -3.38
CA LEU A 19 -6.48 -4.67 -3.67
C LEU A 19 -7.06 -5.96 -3.13
N GLU A 20 -6.34 -7.07 -3.25
CA GLU A 20 -6.78 -8.35 -2.69
C GLU A 20 -6.88 -8.27 -1.17
N VAL A 21 -5.91 -7.62 -0.50
CA VAL A 21 -6.02 -7.33 0.93
C VAL A 21 -7.30 -6.53 1.24
N CYS A 22 -7.61 -5.49 0.47
CA CYS A 22 -8.83 -4.70 0.68
C CYS A 22 -10.11 -5.56 0.52
N ARG A 23 -10.17 -6.40 -0.51
CA ARG A 23 -11.30 -7.31 -0.75
C ARG A 23 -11.50 -8.32 0.38
N LEU A 24 -10.42 -8.87 0.92
CA LEU A 24 -10.50 -9.83 2.04
C LEU A 24 -10.99 -9.14 3.32
N VAL A 25 -10.57 -7.89 3.57
CA VAL A 25 -11.10 -7.10 4.69
C VAL A 25 -12.59 -6.79 4.50
N GLU A 26 -13.04 -6.48 3.28
CA GLU A 26 -14.46 -6.22 2.96
C GLU A 26 -15.34 -7.48 3.05
N ARG A 27 -14.74 -8.68 2.95
CA ARG A 27 -15.40 -9.98 3.18
C ARG A 27 -15.42 -10.39 4.66
N ASP A 28 -15.09 -9.48 5.56
CA ASP A 28 -14.99 -9.72 7.01
C ASP A 28 -14.00 -10.83 7.40
N GLU A 29 -12.95 -11.06 6.60
CA GLU A 29 -11.87 -11.96 7.02
C GLU A 29 -11.03 -11.32 8.14
N SER A 30 -10.55 -12.17 9.06
CA SER A 30 -9.80 -11.67 10.21
C SER A 30 -8.47 -11.02 9.78
N LEU A 31 -8.20 -9.81 10.27
CA LEU A 31 -6.97 -9.07 9.94
C LEU A 31 -5.69 -9.86 10.26
N ARG A 32 -5.73 -10.72 11.29
CA ARG A 32 -4.63 -11.61 11.66
C ARG A 32 -4.35 -12.65 10.58
N LYS A 33 -5.40 -13.33 10.09
CA LYS A 33 -5.29 -14.32 9.03
C LYS A 33 -4.78 -13.69 7.72
N ILE A 34 -5.25 -12.48 7.40
CA ILE A 34 -4.76 -11.72 6.24
C ILE A 34 -3.28 -11.35 6.43
N ALA A 35 -2.91 -10.83 7.59
CA ALA A 35 -1.52 -10.47 7.89
C ALA A 35 -0.57 -11.67 7.73
N GLU A 36 -0.97 -12.83 8.26
CA GLU A 36 -0.23 -14.09 8.15
C GLU A 36 -0.13 -14.58 6.70
N SER A 37 -1.23 -14.60 5.94
CA SER A 37 -1.24 -15.10 4.56
C SER A 37 -0.36 -14.28 3.61
N PHE A 38 -0.29 -12.97 3.82
CA PHE A 38 0.52 -12.08 2.99
C PHE A 38 1.94 -11.84 3.54
N GLY A 39 2.26 -12.36 4.73
CA GLY A 39 3.57 -12.19 5.40
C GLY A 39 3.82 -10.76 5.86
N VAL A 40 2.77 -10.02 6.25
CA VAL A 40 2.84 -8.60 6.60
C VAL A 40 2.38 -8.36 8.04
N GLY A 41 2.78 -7.23 8.63
CA GLY A 41 2.26 -6.82 9.93
C GLY A 41 0.82 -6.31 9.86
N LEU A 42 0.08 -6.40 10.96
CA LEU A 42 -1.27 -5.85 11.09
C LEU A 42 -1.35 -4.36 10.73
N SER A 43 -0.31 -3.59 11.07
CA SER A 43 -0.22 -2.17 10.70
C SER A 43 -0.20 -1.97 9.19
N THR A 44 0.53 -2.82 8.46
CA THR A 44 0.56 -2.79 7.00
C THR A 44 -0.81 -3.10 6.39
N VAL A 45 -1.53 -4.10 6.92
CA VAL A 45 -2.90 -4.43 6.48
C VAL A 45 -3.84 -3.25 6.70
N SER A 46 -3.81 -2.64 7.89
CA SER A 46 -4.63 -1.47 8.20
C SER A 46 -4.28 -0.27 7.30
N ASP A 47 -3.01 -0.02 7.03
CA ASP A 47 -2.58 1.05 6.15
C ASP A 47 -3.04 0.84 4.70
N MET A 48 -2.96 -0.39 4.19
CA MET A 48 -3.50 -0.74 2.87
C MET A 48 -4.99 -0.43 2.80
N TYR A 49 -5.76 -0.90 3.78
CA TYR A 49 -7.21 -0.68 3.85
C TYR A 49 -7.61 0.79 4.03
N ARG A 50 -6.83 1.56 4.79
CA ARG A 50 -7.02 3.02 4.91
C ARG A 50 -6.84 3.73 3.57
N SER A 51 -5.92 3.25 2.73
CA SER A 51 -5.66 3.81 1.39
C SER A 51 -6.56 3.25 0.28
N ARG A 52 -7.58 2.43 0.59
CA ARG A 52 -8.40 1.72 -0.40
C ARG A 52 -9.04 2.60 -1.48
N HIS A 53 -9.50 3.80 -1.10
CA HIS A 53 -10.12 4.74 -2.04
C HIS A 53 -9.09 5.23 -3.07
N GLN A 54 -7.88 5.57 -2.62
CA GLN A 54 -6.81 5.98 -3.53
C GLN A 54 -6.38 4.86 -4.47
N LEU A 55 -6.43 3.60 -4.01
CA LEU A 55 -6.11 2.43 -4.84
C LEU A 55 -7.18 2.18 -5.90
N THR A 56 -8.45 2.31 -5.54
CA THR A 56 -9.59 2.12 -6.45
C THR A 56 -9.71 3.27 -7.45
N ASP A 57 -9.58 4.52 -7.01
CA ASP A 57 -9.50 5.69 -7.90
C ASP A 57 -8.35 5.54 -8.91
N PHE A 58 -7.19 5.07 -8.45
CA PHE A 58 -6.06 4.83 -9.35
C PHE A 58 -6.37 3.74 -10.38
N MET A 59 -7.09 2.66 -10.00
CA MET A 59 -7.53 1.65 -10.97
C MET A 59 -8.55 2.19 -11.97
N LEU A 60 -9.48 3.05 -11.54
CA LEU A 60 -10.50 3.63 -12.42
C LEU A 60 -9.87 4.47 -13.53
N HIS A 61 -8.75 5.13 -13.25
CA HIS A 61 -7.98 5.89 -14.23
C HIS A 61 -6.98 5.05 -15.04
N MET A 62 -6.91 3.73 -14.83
CA MET A 62 -6.04 2.84 -15.60
C MET A 62 -6.81 2.18 -16.75
N ASP A 63 -6.36 2.40 -17.99
CA ASP A 63 -7.00 1.87 -19.21
C ASP A 63 -6.84 0.34 -19.40
N THR A 64 -6.06 -0.35 -18.58
CA THR A 64 -5.79 -1.79 -18.76
C THR A 64 -5.68 -2.54 -17.43
N SER A 65 -6.62 -3.45 -17.20
CA SER A 65 -6.67 -4.33 -16.02
C SER A 65 -5.42 -5.22 -15.88
N SER A 66 -4.78 -5.60 -16.99
CA SER A 66 -3.57 -6.44 -17.02
C SER A 66 -2.32 -5.77 -16.44
N SER A 67 -2.32 -4.46 -16.21
CA SER A 67 -1.14 -3.73 -15.69
C SER A 67 -1.01 -3.81 -14.16
N CYS A 68 -2.01 -4.32 -13.44
CA CYS A 68 -2.06 -4.23 -11.97
C CYS A 68 -1.12 -5.19 -11.22
N SER A 69 -0.78 -6.33 -11.83
CA SER A 69 -0.02 -7.42 -11.19
C SER A 69 1.44 -7.04 -10.94
N SER A 70 2.10 -6.48 -11.95
CA SER A 70 3.51 -6.06 -11.88
C SER A 70 3.68 -4.64 -11.33
N ARG A 71 2.66 -3.78 -11.45
CA ARG A 71 2.76 -2.37 -11.05
C ARG A 71 2.78 -2.24 -9.53
N LYS A 72 3.91 -1.75 -9.02
CA LYS A 72 4.11 -1.39 -7.61
C LYS A 72 3.81 0.09 -7.39
N SER A 73 3.30 0.42 -6.21
CA SER A 73 3.00 1.80 -5.84
C SER A 73 3.43 2.09 -4.41
N MET A 74 3.99 3.28 -4.18
CA MET A 74 4.37 3.78 -2.87
C MET A 74 3.30 4.71 -2.29
N LYS A 75 3.32 4.90 -0.97
CA LYS A 75 2.50 5.92 -0.33
C LYS A 75 2.95 7.31 -0.79
N LYS A 76 2.00 8.21 -1.08
CA LYS A 76 2.30 9.61 -1.42
C LYS A 76 3.01 10.29 -0.26
N ALA A 77 3.89 11.24 -0.58
CA ALA A 77 4.52 12.10 0.40
C ALA A 77 3.47 12.94 1.15
N SER A 78 3.73 13.24 2.42
CA SER A 78 2.83 14.06 3.25
C SER A 78 2.72 15.49 2.73
N ASN A 79 3.83 16.07 2.24
CA ASN A 79 3.88 17.43 1.69
C ASN A 79 3.98 17.40 0.16
N SER A 80 2.90 16.99 -0.51
CA SER A 80 2.87 17.01 -1.98
C SER A 80 2.97 18.43 -2.55
N ALA A 81 2.44 19.45 -1.85
CA ALA A 81 2.52 20.84 -2.28
C ALA A 81 3.95 21.37 -2.30
N LEU A 82 4.73 21.12 -1.24
CA LEU A 82 6.15 21.47 -1.19
C LEU A 82 6.94 20.76 -2.30
N ASN A 83 6.70 19.46 -2.50
CA ASN A 83 7.32 18.73 -3.60
C ASN A 83 6.98 19.38 -4.95
N SER A 84 5.71 19.75 -5.18
CA SER A 84 5.34 20.42 -6.43
C SER A 84 6.05 21.76 -6.60
N ALA A 85 6.20 22.56 -5.53
CA ALA A 85 6.83 23.87 -5.58
C ALA A 85 8.37 23.82 -5.76
N ILE A 86 9.02 22.74 -5.32
CA ILE A 86 10.47 22.54 -5.50
C ILE A 86 10.80 22.11 -6.93
N TYR A 87 9.91 21.35 -7.57
CA TYR A 87 10.13 20.76 -8.90
C TYR A 87 9.43 21.52 -10.04
N MET A 88 8.79 22.65 -9.75
CA MET A 88 8.26 23.62 -10.73
C MET A 88 9.23 24.79 -10.85
#